data_AF-A0A098LA67-F1
#
_entry.id   AF-A0A098LA67-F1
#
_cell.length_a   1.000
_cell.length_b   1.000
_cell.length_c   1.000
_cell.angle_alpha   90.00
_cell.angle_beta   90.00
_cell.angle_gamma   90.00
#
_symmetry.space_group_name_H-M   'P 1'
#
loop_
_entity.id
_entity.type
_entity.pdbx_description
1 polymer ?
#
loop_
_entity_poly.entity_id
_entity_poly.type
_entity_poly.pdbx_seq_one_letter_code
_entity_poly.pdbx_strand_id
1 'polypeptide(L)'
;MVLLLAIASCKGPAEEIPEDILPKEKMVQILIRIHIAEAAVGVKNLPSDSASKLYKSYQNEIFKEEAVGDSAYAKSYSYYVVRPELMDKIYGAVVDSLSLREARGKLN
;
A
#
# COMPACT_ATOMS: atom_id res chain seq x y z
N MET A 1 -48.12 -13.40 7.91
CA MET A 1 -47.03 -14.35 7.64
C MET A 1 -45.81 -13.52 7.22
N VAL A 2 -44.98 -13.12 8.18
CA VAL A 2 -43.79 -12.28 7.94
C VAL A 2 -42.63 -13.22 7.66
N LEU A 3 -42.20 -13.28 6.39
CA LEU A 3 -41.02 -14.00 5.98
C LEU A 3 -39.80 -13.08 6.22
N LEU A 4 -39.24 -13.14 7.43
CA LEU A 4 -37.92 -12.59 7.73
C LEU A 4 -36.86 -13.47 7.04
N LEU A 5 -36.43 -13.05 5.84
CA LEU A 5 -35.18 -13.54 5.25
C LEU A 5 -34.02 -12.97 6.07
N ALA A 6 -33.53 -13.78 7.01
CA ALA A 6 -32.24 -13.55 7.65
C ALA A 6 -31.15 -13.71 6.58
N ILE A 7 -30.63 -12.58 6.09
CA ILE A 7 -29.33 -12.50 5.43
C ILE A 7 -28.25 -12.80 6.47
N ALA A 8 -27.99 -14.08 6.68
CA ALA A 8 -26.76 -14.55 7.31
C ALA A 8 -25.61 -14.22 6.35
N SER A 9 -25.07 -13.01 6.48
CA SER A 9 -23.78 -12.66 5.91
C SER A 9 -22.74 -13.52 6.62
N CYS A 10 -22.40 -14.67 6.01
CA CYS A 10 -21.24 -15.45 6.39
C CYS A 10 -19.99 -14.56 6.21
N LYS A 11 -19.56 -13.90 7.28
CA LYS A 11 -18.16 -13.50 7.41
C LYS A 11 -17.39 -14.82 7.39
N GLY A 12 -16.81 -15.17 6.24
CA GLY A 12 -15.85 -16.26 6.15
C GLY A 12 -14.73 -16.07 7.18
N PRO A 13 -14.03 -17.14 7.56
CA PRO A 13 -12.92 -17.04 8.51
C PRO A 13 -11.97 -15.93 8.03
N ALA A 14 -11.60 -15.02 8.93
CA ALA A 14 -10.62 -14.00 8.63
C ALA A 14 -9.35 -14.71 8.18
N GLU A 15 -8.92 -14.45 6.94
CA GLU A 15 -7.67 -15.01 6.43
C GLU A 15 -6.52 -14.52 7.31
N GLU A 16 -5.90 -15.45 8.05
CA GLU A 16 -4.74 -15.18 8.89
C GLU A 16 -3.55 -14.88 7.98
N ILE A 17 -2.95 -13.71 8.18
CA ILE A 17 -1.76 -13.30 7.44
C ILE A 17 -0.55 -14.02 8.06
N PRO A 18 0.29 -14.73 7.28
CA PRO A 18 1.48 -15.40 7.81
C PRO A 18 2.43 -14.41 8.48
N GLU A 19 3.14 -14.86 9.53
CA GLU A 19 4.04 -14.01 10.34
C GLU A 19 5.17 -13.36 9.53
N ASP A 20 5.57 -13.97 8.42
CA ASP A 20 6.62 -13.50 7.53
C ASP A 20 6.12 -12.55 6.42
N ILE A 21 4.83 -12.18 6.46
CA ILE A 21 4.20 -11.21 5.59
C ILE A 21 3.91 -9.93 6.39
N LEU A 22 4.26 -8.79 5.83
CA LEU A 22 3.98 -7.48 6.42
C LEU A 22 2.48 -7.34 6.67
N PRO A 23 2.03 -6.89 7.85
CA PRO A 23 0.64 -6.59 8.11
C PRO A 23 0.06 -5.59 7.10
N LYS A 24 -1.26 -5.66 6.86
CA LYS A 24 -1.95 -4.81 5.87
C LYS A 24 -1.72 -3.33 6.13
N GLU A 25 -1.81 -2.92 7.39
CA GLU A 25 -1.62 -1.53 7.83
C GLU A 25 -0.20 -1.04 7.50
N LYS A 26 0.81 -1.89 7.69
CA LYS A 26 2.20 -1.59 7.36
C LYS A 26 2.39 -1.48 5.84
N MET A 27 1.77 -2.37 5.07
CA MET A 27 1.80 -2.31 3.60
C MET A 27 1.14 -1.03 3.08
N VAL A 28 -0.02 -0.63 3.62
CA VAL A 28 -0.70 0.62 3.28
C VAL A 28 0.21 1.83 3.54
N GLN A 29 0.85 1.89 4.72
CA GLN A 29 1.78 2.97 5.05
C GLN A 29 2.93 3.08 4.05
N ILE A 30 3.56 1.96 3.73
CA ILE A 30 4.69 1.91 2.78
C ILE A 30 4.24 2.33 1.38
N LEU A 31 3.11 1.81 0.88
CA LEU A 31 2.60 2.13 -0.46
C LEU A 31 2.22 3.60 -0.62
N ILE A 32 1.61 4.22 0.41
CA ILE A 32 1.36 5.67 0.42
C ILE A 32 2.66 6.44 0.21
N ARG A 33 3.71 6.07 0.96
CA ARG A 33 5.01 6.74 0.89
C ARG A 33 5.72 6.51 -0.44
N ILE A 34 5.64 5.29 -0.99
CA ILE A 34 6.17 4.96 -2.32
C ILE A 34 5.52 5.84 -3.37
N HIS A 35 4.18 5.92 -3.41
CA HIS A 35 3.49 6.74 -4.41
C HIS A 35 3.78 8.24 -4.28
N ILE A 36 3.95 8.75 -3.06
CA ILE A 36 4.41 10.12 -2.84
C ILE A 36 5.84 10.32 -3.39
N ALA A 37 6.75 9.37 -3.14
CA ALA A 37 8.11 9.42 -3.67
C ALA A 37 8.14 9.35 -5.20
N GLU A 38 7.33 8.49 -5.82
CA GLU A 38 7.16 8.41 -7.28
C GLU A 38 6.68 9.74 -7.85
N ALA A 39 5.64 10.33 -7.26
CA ALA A 39 5.12 11.64 -7.68
C ALA A 39 6.18 12.74 -7.53
N ALA A 40 6.89 12.79 -6.40
CA ALA A 40 7.95 13.76 -6.14
C ALA A 40 9.12 13.66 -7.12
N VAL A 41 9.44 12.46 -7.62
CA VAL A 41 10.43 12.26 -8.68
C VAL A 41 9.86 12.66 -10.04
N GLY A 42 8.61 12.26 -10.33
CA GLY A 42 7.95 12.52 -11.61
C GLY A 42 7.84 14.00 -11.95
N VAL A 43 7.59 14.87 -10.96
CA VAL A 43 7.49 16.33 -11.19
C VAL A 43 8.84 17.01 -11.49
N LYS A 44 9.98 16.33 -11.28
CA LYS A 44 11.31 16.92 -11.47
C LYS A 44 11.81 16.88 -12.92
N ASN A 45 11.07 16.25 -13.85
CA ASN A 45 11.43 16.16 -15.28
C ASN A 45 12.88 15.70 -15.54
N LEU A 46 13.38 14.75 -14.75
CA LEU A 46 14.74 14.24 -14.85
C LEU A 46 14.87 13.21 -15.99
N PRO A 47 16.06 13.05 -16.61
CA PRO A 47 16.35 11.90 -17.47
C PRO A 47 16.08 10.58 -16.73
N SER A 48 15.66 9.54 -17.46
CA SER A 48 15.25 8.23 -16.89
C SER A 48 16.24 7.67 -15.88
N ASP A 49 17.54 7.66 -16.20
CA ASP A 49 18.58 7.14 -15.30
C ASP A 49 18.69 7.93 -14.00
N SER A 50 18.59 9.25 -14.09
CA SER A 50 18.63 10.15 -12.94
C SER A 50 17.37 10.01 -12.08
N ALA A 51 16.20 9.93 -12.71
CA ALA A 51 14.93 9.67 -12.05
C ALA A 51 14.95 8.34 -11.30
N SER A 52 15.43 7.26 -11.94
CA SER A 52 15.55 5.93 -11.34
C SER A 52 16.48 5.93 -10.12
N LYS A 53 17.64 6.60 -10.21
CA LYS A 53 18.57 6.73 -9.07
C LYS A 53 17.94 7.49 -7.90
N LEU A 54 17.26 8.61 -8.18
CA LEU A 54 16.60 9.41 -7.15
C LEU A 54 15.47 8.63 -6.47
N TYR A 55 14.61 7.97 -7.25
CA TYR A 55 13.54 7.12 -6.74
C TYR A 55 14.10 6.00 -5.84
N LYS A 56 15.16 5.30 -6.27
CA LYS A 56 15.82 4.27 -5.45
C LYS A 56 16.33 4.83 -4.12
N SER A 57 16.87 6.05 -4.11
CA SER A 57 17.29 6.71 -2.87
C SER A 57 16.11 6.90 -1.92
N TYR A 58 14.99 7.44 -2.40
CA TYR A 58 13.78 7.63 -1.58
C TYR A 58 13.19 6.30 -1.10
N GLN A 59 13.12 5.29 -1.98
CA GLN A 59 12.62 3.97 -1.60
C GLN A 59 13.46 3.34 -0.48
N ASN A 60 14.79 3.43 -0.58
CA ASN A 60 15.69 2.90 0.46
C ASN A 60 15.51 3.64 1.79
N GLU A 61 15.30 4.96 1.76
CA GLU A 61 15.03 5.76 2.94
C GLU A 61 13.68 5.37 3.60
N ILE A 62 12.63 5.21 2.79
CA ILE A 62 11.32 4.73 3.26
C ILE A 62 11.47 3.38 3.95
N PHE A 63 12.13 2.41 3.32
CA PHE A 63 12.32 1.08 3.89
C PHE A 63 13.11 1.11 5.20
N LYS A 64 14.15 1.94 5.27
CA LYS A 64 14.93 2.15 6.49
C LYS A 64 14.08 2.72 7.62
N GLU A 65 13.31 3.78 7.36
CA GLU A 65 12.46 4.43 8.36
C GLU A 65 11.32 3.53 8.83
N GLU A 66 10.77 2.74 7.92
CA GLU A 66 9.72 1.78 8.23
C GLU A 66 10.27 0.49 8.88
N ALA A 67 11.59 0.34 9.02
CA ALA A 67 12.29 -0.85 9.51
C ALA A 67 11.89 -2.12 8.73
N VAL A 68 11.79 -2.00 7.40
CA VAL A 68 11.43 -3.09 6.48
C VAL A 68 12.59 -3.36 5.54
N GLY A 69 12.93 -4.64 5.34
CA GLY A 69 13.89 -5.05 4.32
C GLY A 69 13.22 -5.25 2.95
N ASP A 70 13.98 -4.99 1.88
CA ASP A 70 13.51 -5.12 0.48
C ASP A 70 12.84 -6.47 0.20
N SER A 71 13.43 -7.56 0.67
CA SER A 71 12.91 -8.92 0.48
C SER A 71 11.59 -9.15 1.21
N ALA A 72 11.42 -8.58 2.40
CA ALA A 72 10.20 -8.67 3.18
C ALA A 72 9.07 -7.90 2.50
N TYR A 73 9.36 -6.69 2.00
CA TYR A 73 8.42 -5.93 1.18
C TYR A 73 8.01 -6.69 -0.09
N ALA A 74 8.99 -7.12 -0.90
CA ALA A 74 8.72 -7.80 -2.17
C ALA A 74 7.91 -9.08 -2.00
N LYS A 75 8.23 -9.88 -0.97
CA LYS A 75 7.49 -11.08 -0.60
C LYS A 75 6.05 -10.76 -0.21
N SER A 76 5.87 -9.75 0.63
CA SER A 76 4.55 -9.32 1.12
C SER A 76 3.69 -8.74 0.01
N TYR A 77 4.29 -7.92 -0.86
CA TYR A 77 3.61 -7.37 -2.03
C TYR A 77 3.12 -8.51 -2.95
N SER A 78 3.99 -9.47 -3.25
CA SER A 78 3.63 -10.65 -4.05
C SER A 78 2.50 -11.48 -3.41
N TYR A 79 2.51 -11.62 -2.08
CA TYR A 79 1.44 -12.28 -1.33
C TYR A 79 0.09 -11.58 -1.50
N TYR A 80 0.06 -10.24 -1.41
CA TYR A 80 -1.18 -9.47 -1.52
C TYR A 80 -1.69 -9.39 -2.96
N VAL A 81 -0.81 -9.22 -3.96
CA VAL A 81 -1.22 -9.09 -5.38
C VAL A 81 -2.03 -10.28 -5.87
N VAL A 82 -1.68 -11.50 -5.45
CA VAL A 82 -2.40 -12.72 -5.84
C VAL A 82 -3.67 -12.97 -5.01
N ARG A 83 -4.01 -12.07 -4.08
CA ARG A 83 -5.19 -12.12 -3.21
C ARG A 83 -6.04 -10.86 -3.41
N PRO A 84 -6.90 -10.85 -4.44
CA PRO A 84 -7.62 -9.64 -4.86
C PRO A 84 -8.40 -8.96 -3.73
N GLU A 85 -9.10 -9.71 -2.88
CA GLU A 85 -9.87 -9.13 -1.77
C GLU A 85 -9.00 -8.42 -0.72
N LEU A 86 -7.78 -8.89 -0.50
CA LEU A 86 -6.84 -8.24 0.42
C LEU A 86 -6.20 -7.02 -0.24
N MET A 87 -5.81 -7.14 -1.50
CA MET A 87 -5.20 -6.06 -2.24
C MET A 87 -6.18 -4.89 -2.46
N ASP A 88 -7.45 -5.18 -2.73
CA ASP A 88 -8.51 -4.18 -2.86
C ASP A 88 -8.65 -3.34 -1.58
N LYS A 89 -8.65 -4.00 -0.41
CA LYS A 89 -8.69 -3.30 0.89
C LYS A 89 -7.45 -2.43 1.12
N ILE A 90 -6.27 -2.93 0.75
CA ILE A 90 -5.01 -2.18 0.86
C ILE A 90 -5.06 -0.94 -0.05
N TYR A 91 -5.37 -1.12 -1.34
CA TYR A 91 -5.40 -0.02 -2.29
C TYR A 91 -6.53 0.97 -2.04
N GLY A 92 -7.69 0.52 -1.56
CA GLY A 92 -8.76 1.41 -1.10
C GLY A 92 -8.25 2.38 -0.04
N ALA A 93 -7.58 1.86 0.99
CA ALA A 93 -6.99 2.70 2.05
C ALA A 93 -5.87 3.62 1.54
N VAL A 94 -5.05 3.15 0.59
CA VAL A 94 -4.00 3.97 -0.05
C VAL A 94 -4.62 5.15 -0.81
N VAL A 95 -5.61 4.88 -1.68
CA VAL A 95 -6.29 5.89 -2.49
C VAL A 95 -7.02 6.90 -1.60
N ASP A 96 -7.73 6.44 -0.57
CA ASP A 96 -8.41 7.31 0.39
C ASP A 96 -7.42 8.25 1.09
N SER A 97 -6.27 7.72 1.52
CA SER A 97 -5.24 8.51 2.19
C SER A 97 -4.62 9.56 1.27
N LEU A 98 -4.28 9.17 0.04
CA LEU A 98 -3.69 10.07 -0.96
C LEU A 98 -4.69 11.18 -1.35
N SER A 99 -5.95 10.82 -1.60
CA SER A 99 -7.03 11.78 -1.91
C SER A 99 -7.23 12.79 -0.78
N LEU A 100 -7.20 12.33 0.47
CA LEU A 100 -7.31 13.21 1.63
C LEU A 100 -6.12 14.16 1.77
N ARG A 101 -4.90 13.70 1.45
CA ARG A 101 -3.69 14.53 1.46
C ARG A 101 -3.73 15.58 0.36
N GLU A 102 -4.18 15.21 -0.82
CA GLU A 102 -4.37 16.10 -1.96
C GLU A 102 -5.37 17.22 -1.63
N ALA A 103 -6.56 16.85 -1.15
CA ALA A 103 -7.59 17.80 -0.76
C ALA A 103 -7.15 18.77 0.35
N ARG A 104 -6.15 18.40 1.15
CA ARG A 104 -5.58 19.20 2.24
C ARG A 104 -4.30 19.97 1.85
N GLY A 105 -3.79 19.81 0.63
CA GLY A 105 -2.50 20.39 0.22
C GLY A 105 -1.30 19.86 1.02
N LYS A 106 -1.35 18.58 1.41
CA LYS A 106 -0.32 17.89 2.22
C LYS A 106 0.45 16.81 1.43
N LEU A 107 0.65 17.02 0.14
CA LEU A 107 1.44 16.12 -0.72
C LEU A 107 2.92 16.55 -0.81
N ASN A 108 3.30 17.55 -0.02
CA ASN A 108 4.53 18.32 -0.11
C ASN A 108 5.37 18.14 1.15
#